data_AF-A0A6A0R0N8-F1
#
_entry.id   AF-A0A6A0R0N8-F1
#
_cell.length_a   1.000
_cell.length_b   1.000
_cell.length_c   1.000
_cell.angle_alpha   90.00
_cell.angle_beta   90.00
_cell.angle_gamma   90.00
#
_symmetry.space_group_name_H-M   'P 1'
#
loop_
_entity.id
_entity.type
_entity.pdbx_description
1 polymer ?
#
loop_
_entity_poly.entity_id
_entity_poly.type
_entity_poly.pdbx_seq_one_letter_code
_entity_poly.pdbx_strand_id
1 'polypeptide(L)'
;MMSILVWVAALMITAGAAAVQGTVGIGFGVISIPILALLHPDLVPVPQLLMALPLTVSMAWRERSAIDLTGVGWVIGGRIPGAFLGVFLLGIASERILDGFIAVVVILAVVVI
;
A
#
# COMPACT_ATOMS: atom_id res chain seq x y z
N MET A 1 10.20 18.69 13.45
CA MET A 1 11.14 17.55 13.57
C MET A 1 10.48 16.51 14.45
N MET A 2 10.30 15.29 13.95
CA MET A 2 9.55 14.25 14.66
C MET A 2 10.28 13.83 15.96
N SER A 3 9.54 13.56 17.03
CA SER A 3 10.14 13.02 18.26
C SER A 3 10.61 11.59 18.05
N ILE A 4 11.61 11.16 18.81
CA ILE A 4 12.13 9.78 18.76
C ILE A 4 11.03 8.75 19.01
N LEU A 5 10.04 9.08 19.86
CA LEU A 5 8.92 8.20 20.17
C LEU A 5 8.07 7.90 18.94
N VAL A 6 7.83 8.88 18.07
CA VAL A 6 7.05 8.68 16.84
C VAL A 6 7.80 7.77 15.88
N TRP A 7 9.12 7.91 15.76
CA TRP A 7 9.93 7.01 14.94
C TRP A 7 9.90 5.57 15.46
N VAL A 8 10.03 5.39 16.78
CA VAL A 8 9.94 4.07 17.41
C VAL A 8 8.56 3.46 17.18
N ALA A 9 7.48 4.22 17.41
CA ALA A 9 6.11 3.76 17.16
C ALA A 9 5.92 3.37 15.69
N ALA A 10 6.39 4.20 14.76
CA ALA A 10 6.27 3.94 13.33
C ALA A 10 6.98 2.65 12.90
N LEU A 11 8.19 2.42 13.42
CA LEU A 11 8.95 1.18 13.18
C LEU A 11 8.22 -0.04 13.75
N MET A 12 7.70 0.05 14.98
CA MET A 12 6.96 -1.05 15.61
C MET A 12 5.69 -1.41 14.83
N ILE A 13 4.92 -0.41 14.40
CA ILE A 13 3.71 -0.62 13.59
C ILE A 13 4.06 -1.24 12.24
N THR A 14 5.07 -0.70 11.56
CA THR A 14 5.55 -1.20 10.26
C THR A 14 6.02 -2.66 10.39
N ALA A 15 6.78 -2.98 11.43
CA ALA A 15 7.27 -4.33 11.69
C ALA A 15 6.14 -5.31 12.02
N GLY A 16 5.17 -4.89 12.85
CA GLY A 16 3.99 -5.70 13.16
C GLY A 16 3.15 -5.99 11.92
N ALA A 17 2.86 -4.97 11.11
CA ALA A 17 2.14 -5.13 9.84
C ALA A 17 2.91 -6.03 8.85
N ALA A 18 4.24 -5.92 8.81
CA ALA A 18 5.10 -6.77 7.99
C ALA A 18 5.09 -8.23 8.45
N ALA A 19 5.08 -8.49 9.76
CA ALA A 19 4.96 -9.83 10.31
C ALA A 19 3.61 -10.47 9.96
N VAL A 20 2.52 -9.69 10.03
CA VAL A 20 1.18 -10.17 9.62
C VAL A 20 1.17 -10.51 8.13
N GLN A 21 1.62 -9.62 7.25
CA GLN A 21 1.69 -9.94 5.82
C GLN A 21 2.63 -11.12 5.54
N GLY A 22 3.77 -11.18 6.22
CA GLY A 22 4.75 -12.25 6.06
C GLY A 22 4.24 -13.65 6.42
N THR A 23 3.17 -13.73 7.23
CA THR A 23 2.55 -14.98 7.70
C THR A 23 1.22 -15.29 7.00
N VAL A 24 0.37 -14.28 6.79
CA VAL A 24 -0.97 -14.43 6.20
C VAL A 24 -0.93 -14.27 4.67
N GLY A 25 0.06 -13.56 4.12
CA GLY A 25 0.19 -13.26 2.70
C GLY A 25 -0.36 -11.89 2.28
N ILE A 26 -1.18 -11.24 3.14
CA ILE A 26 -1.76 -9.92 2.90
C ILE A 26 -1.79 -9.09 4.19
N GLY A 27 -1.97 -7.77 4.07
CA GLY A 27 -2.36 -6.92 5.21
C GLY A 27 -1.37 -5.84 5.64
N PHE A 28 -0.16 -5.76 5.06
CA PHE A 28 0.81 -4.72 5.43
C PHE A 28 0.20 -3.32 5.29
N GLY A 29 -0.29 -2.99 4.08
CA GLY A 29 -0.89 -1.67 3.83
C GLY A 29 -2.20 -1.45 4.57
N VAL A 30 -3.01 -2.50 4.74
CA VAL A 30 -4.30 -2.44 5.45
C VAL A 30 -4.10 -2.08 6.92
N ILE A 31 -3.01 -2.55 7.54
CA ILE A 31 -2.71 -2.31 8.94
C ILE A 31 -1.87 -1.03 9.11
N SER A 32 -0.75 -0.91 8.39
CA SER A 32 0.22 0.15 8.66
C SER A 32 -0.29 1.53 8.26
N ILE A 33 -0.94 1.67 7.11
CA ILE A 33 -1.33 2.96 6.55
C ILE A 33 -2.31 3.73 7.44
N PRO A 34 -3.47 3.19 7.87
CA PRO A 34 -4.42 3.95 8.68
C PRO A 34 -3.84 4.32 10.05
N ILE A 35 -3.09 3.42 10.70
CA ILE A 35 -2.52 3.68 12.02
C ILE A 35 -1.43 4.76 11.93
N LEU A 36 -0.56 4.69 10.91
CA LEU A 36 0.50 5.67 10.72
C LEU A 36 -0.04 7.03 10.27
N ALA A 37 -1.12 7.06 9.48
CA ALA A 37 -1.80 8.30 9.12
C ALA A 37 -2.33 9.06 10.36
N LEU A 38 -2.80 8.33 11.37
CA LEU A 38 -3.24 8.92 12.66
C LEU A 38 -2.06 9.45 13.49
N LEU A 39 -0.86 8.85 13.35
CA LEU A 39 0.35 9.29 14.04
C LEU A 39 0.95 10.54 13.40
N HIS A 40 1.21 10.49 12.09
CA HIS A 40 1.70 11.61 11.32
C HIS A 40 1.48 11.36 9.82
N PRO A 41 0.84 12.28 9.06
CA PRO A 41 0.54 12.07 7.65
C PRO A 41 1.80 11.81 6.80
N ASP A 42 2.94 12.43 7.12
CA ASP A 42 4.21 12.21 6.39
C ASP A 42 4.76 10.77 6.46
N LEU A 43 4.25 9.92 7.36
CA LEU A 43 4.65 8.51 7.44
C LEU A 43 4.00 7.65 6.35
N VAL A 44 3.05 8.20 5.59
CA VAL A 44 2.27 7.52 4.56
C VAL A 44 2.08 8.40 3.31
N PRO A 45 1.77 7.82 2.15
CA PRO A 45 1.90 6.40 1.80
C PRO A 45 3.35 6.03 1.40
N VAL A 46 4.16 7.02 1.03
CA VAL A 46 5.46 6.81 0.35
C VAL A 46 6.43 5.98 1.20
N PRO A 47 6.67 6.27 2.50
CA PRO A 47 7.58 5.45 3.30
C PRO A 47 7.12 3.98 3.39
N GLN A 48 5.81 3.75 3.48
CA GLN A 48 5.24 2.40 3.54
C GLN A 48 5.38 1.67 2.20
N LEU A 49 5.20 2.34 1.07
CA LEU A 49 5.47 1.76 -0.25
C LEU A 49 6.93 1.30 -0.38
N LEU A 50 7.87 2.12 0.11
CA LEU A 50 9.30 1.76 0.12
C LEU A 50 9.59 0.55 1.00
N MET A 51 8.90 0.42 2.15
CA MET A 51 9.04 -0.74 3.05
C MET A 51 8.35 -2.01 2.53
N ALA A 52 7.26 -1.87 1.76
CA ALA A 52 6.53 -2.98 1.19
C ALA A 52 7.36 -3.73 0.12
N LEU A 53 8.25 -3.02 -0.60
CA LEU A 53 9.12 -3.62 -1.62
C LEU A 53 10.06 -4.70 -1.06
N PRO A 54 10.98 -4.42 -0.10
CA PRO A 54 11.87 -5.45 0.43
C PRO A 54 11.10 -6.58 1.11
N LEU A 55 9.99 -6.28 1.79
CA LEU A 55 9.10 -7.30 2.35
C LEU A 55 8.60 -8.25 1.25
N THR A 56 7.97 -7.71 0.21
CA THR A 56 7.40 -8.51 -0.88
C THR A 56 8.47 -9.28 -1.65
N VAL A 57 9.65 -8.67 -1.88
CA VAL A 57 10.79 -9.34 -2.53
C VAL A 57 11.30 -10.49 -1.67
N SER A 58 11.43 -10.31 -0.35
CA SER A 58 11.87 -11.38 0.55
C SER A 58 10.89 -12.56 0.58
N MET A 59 9.58 -12.28 0.57
CA MET A 59 8.54 -13.31 0.47
C MET A 59 8.61 -14.04 -0.87
N ALA A 60 8.71 -13.29 -1.97
CA ALA A 60 8.84 -13.86 -3.32
C ALA A 60 10.10 -14.73 -3.45
N TRP A 61 11.22 -14.34 -2.84
CA TRP A 61 12.44 -15.14 -2.83
C TRP A 61 12.27 -16.44 -2.03
N ARG A 62 11.68 -16.34 -0.84
CA ARG A 62 11.41 -17.48 0.06
C ARG A 62 10.48 -18.50 -0.60
N GLU A 63 9.44 -18.02 -1.27
CA GLU A 63 8.34 -18.83 -1.82
C GLU A 63 8.41 -18.98 -3.34
N ARG A 64 9.56 -18.71 -3.95
CA ARG A 64 9.75 -18.66 -5.41
C ARG A 64 9.25 -19.87 -6.19
N SER A 65 9.30 -21.07 -5.60
CA SER A 65 8.83 -22.31 -6.23
C SER A 65 7.31 -22.43 -6.30
N ALA A 66 6.59 -21.66 -5.48
CA ALA A 66 5.13 -21.64 -5.42
C ALA A 66 4.52 -20.44 -6.16
N ILE A 67 5.35 -19.60 -6.80
CA ILE A 67 4.86 -18.42 -7.51
C ILE A 67 4.22 -18.84 -8.83
N ASP A 68 2.95 -18.46 -9.01
CA ASP A 68 2.28 -18.49 -10.31
C ASP A 68 2.75 -17.30 -11.16
N LEU A 69 3.71 -17.55 -12.06
CA LEU A 69 4.27 -16.54 -12.95
C LEU A 69 3.24 -15.99 -13.95
N THR A 70 2.26 -16.80 -14.36
CA THR A 70 1.20 -16.36 -15.26
C THR A 70 0.27 -15.37 -14.55
N GLY A 71 -0.13 -15.69 -13.32
CA GLY A 71 -0.88 -14.78 -12.45
C GLY A 71 -0.12 -13.48 -12.16
N VAL A 72 1.18 -13.57 -11.86
CA VAL A 72 2.05 -12.40 -11.67
C VAL A 72 2.08 -11.52 -12.92
N GLY A 73 2.18 -12.13 -14.11
CA GLY A 73 2.13 -11.41 -15.39
C GLY A 73 0.84 -10.61 -15.57
N TRP A 74 -0.32 -11.20 -15.26
CA TRP A 74 -1.60 -10.51 -15.30
C TRP A 74 -1.69 -9.36 -14.29
N VAL A 75 -1.23 -9.58 -13.06
CA VAL A 75 -1.23 -8.55 -12.02
C VAL A 75 -0.33 -7.37 -12.40
N ILE A 76 0.90 -7.63 -12.86
CA ILE A 76 1.82 -6.58 -13.30
C ILE A 76 1.27 -5.87 -14.54
N GLY A 77 0.73 -6.63 -15.49
CA GLY A 77 0.12 -6.14 -16.71
C GLY A 77 -1.05 -5.18 -16.45
N GLY A 78 -1.81 -5.37 -15.38
CA GLY A 78 -2.81 -4.41 -14.92
C GLY A 78 -2.23 -3.25 -14.11
N ARG A 79 -1.25 -3.52 -13.23
CA ARG A 79 -0.69 -2.50 -12.31
C ARG A 79 0.08 -1.40 -13.03
N ILE A 80 0.90 -1.74 -14.03
CA ILE A 80 1.71 -0.73 -14.75
C ILE A 80 0.82 0.31 -15.44
N PRO A 81 -0.10 -0.05 -16.37
CA PRO A 81 -0.95 0.93 -17.03
C PRO A 81 -1.89 1.62 -16.03
N GLY A 82 -2.41 0.91 -15.03
CA GLY A 82 -3.22 1.51 -13.97
C GLY A 82 -2.46 2.58 -13.17
N ALA A 83 -1.19 2.34 -12.84
CA ALA A 83 -0.34 3.31 -12.14
C ALA A 83 -0.05 4.54 -13.01
N PHE A 84 0.25 4.35 -14.30
CA PHE A 84 0.43 5.46 -15.23
C PHE A 84 -0.85 6.31 -15.37
N LEU A 85 -2.00 5.67 -15.53
CA LEU A 85 -3.29 6.36 -15.56
C LEU A 85 -3.56 7.10 -14.25
N GLY A 86 -3.26 6.49 -13.11
CA GLY A 86 -3.39 7.13 -11.80
C GLY A 86 -2.53 8.39 -11.67
N VAL A 87 -1.25 8.31 -12.03
CA VAL A 87 -0.33 9.47 -12.02
C VAL A 87 -0.78 10.54 -13.02
N PHE A 88 -1.21 10.13 -14.21
CA PHE A 88 -1.75 11.06 -15.21
C PHE A 88 -2.98 11.81 -14.68
N LEU A 89 -3.94 11.09 -14.09
CA LEU A 89 -5.12 11.68 -13.47
C LEU A 89 -4.77 12.64 -12.33
N LEU A 90 -3.81 12.28 -11.48
CA LEU A 90 -3.28 13.16 -10.45
C LEU A 90 -2.68 14.46 -11.01
N GLY A 91 -2.07 14.40 -12.20
CA GLY A 91 -1.50 15.57 -12.85
C GLY A 91 -2.52 16.53 -13.48
N ILE A 92 -3.73 16.05 -13.80
CA ILE A 92 -4.76 16.84 -14.51
C ILE A 92 -5.99 17.18 -13.67
N ALA A 93 -6.28 16.41 -12.62
CA ALA A 93 -7.47 16.59 -11.80
C ALA A 93 -7.22 17.56 -10.65
N SER A 94 -8.18 18.46 -10.39
CA SER A 94 -8.17 19.25 -9.16
C SER A 94 -8.41 18.36 -7.94
N GLU A 95 -7.83 18.70 -6.78
CA GLU A 95 -8.01 17.97 -5.51
C GLU A 95 -9.48 17.60 -5.23
N ARG A 96 -10.40 18.54 -5.45
CA ARG A 96 -11.84 18.33 -5.21
C ARG A 96 -12.47 17.24 -6.09
N ILE A 97 -12.00 17.10 -7.33
CA ILE A 97 -12.46 16.04 -8.25
C ILE A 97 -11.89 14.69 -7.79
N LEU A 98 -10.63 14.68 -7.37
CA LEU A 98 -9.95 13.47 -6.90
C LEU A 98 -10.62 12.94 -5.63
N ASP A 99 -10.87 13.80 -4.64
CA ASP A 99 -11.56 13.45 -3.40
C ASP A 99 -12.96 12.90 -3.66
N GLY A 100 -13.73 13.56 -4.53
CA GLY A 100 -15.06 13.11 -4.93
C GLY A 100 -15.03 11.76 -5.64
N PHE A 101 -14.07 11.57 -6.56
CA PHE A 101 -13.89 10.31 -7.26
C PHE A 101 -13.53 9.17 -6.31
N ILE A 102 -12.54 9.38 -5.42
CA ILE A 102 -12.14 8.40 -4.41
C ILE A 102 -13.33 8.05 -3.51
N ALA A 103 -14.08 9.05 -3.03
CA ALA A 103 -15.25 8.81 -2.18
C ALA A 103 -16.30 7.94 -2.87
N VAL A 104 -16.64 8.24 -4.13
CA VAL A 104 -17.61 7.45 -4.92
C VAL A 104 -17.11 6.02 -5.12
N VAL A 105 -15.85 5.84 -5.52
CA VAL A 105 -15.26 4.51 -5.74
C VAL A 105 -15.25 3.68 -4.46
N VAL A 106 -14.89 4.30 -3.32
CA VAL A 106 -14.89 3.63 -2.01
C VAL A 106 -16.31 3.22 -1.60
N ILE A 107 -17.29 4.12 -1.71
CA ILE A 107 -18.69 3.81 -1.38
C ILE A 107 -19.23 2.69 -2.28
N LEU A 108 -18.97 2.74 -3.59
CA LEU A 108 -19.37 1.69 -4.52
C LEU A 108 -18.74 0.35 -4.17
N ALA A 109 -17.45 0.32 -3.83
CA ALA A 109 -16.77 -0.90 -3.41
C ALA A 109 -17.42 -1.51 -2.16
N VAL A 110 -17.80 -0.68 -1.17
CA VAL A 110 -18.52 -1.15 0.03
C VAL A 110 -19.92 -1.67 -0.27
N VAL A 111 -20.63 -1.11 -1.25
CA VAL A 111 -21.99 -1.54 -1.61
C VAL A 111 -22.00 -2.83 -2.45
N VAL A 112 -20.96 -3.06 -3.26
CA VAL A 112 -20.86 -4.21 -4.15
C VAL A 112 -20.34 -5.47 -3.44
N ILE A 113 -19.55 -5.30 -2.38
CA ILE A 113 -19.01 -6.38 -1.52
C ILE A 113 -20.08 -6.79 -0.48
#